data_AF-A0A3N5T4N0-F1
#
_entry.id   AF-A0A3N5T4N0-F1
#
_cell.length_a   1.000
_cell.length_b   1.000
_cell.length_c   1.000
_cell.angle_alpha   90.00
_cell.angle_beta   90.00
_cell.angle_gamma   90.00
#
_symmetry.space_group_name_H-M   'P 1'
#
loop_
_entity.id
_entity.type
_entity.pdbx_description
1 polymer ?
#
loop_
_entity_poly.entity_id
_entity_poly.type
_entity_poly.pdbx_seq_one_letter_code
_entity_poly.pdbx_strand_id
1 'polypeptide(L)'
;MKIRTKFLLLICFIILSFTAIVVFDLLYSNEIAKLILLKDQGYNAITNLYTLNIETRGLLYSQSLDLAFREWKNNAVMHREAINNFLNSEYLLVLVQKNHKIAASFRLTLDNWNYIQAELEQIREKIDSNFSDELENSMGIYFIMEQRAGDMDVLTTCNLTDGVVQYLTGAILDYFTTINQEINTEAGRIETIYAMIKYVMIGCLIVVILAVFYFFLRSFSSRLQKMESILKSVSERDFSQDFNITGKDEIAGFAEYIRLSVHNLKDIFSKIKIHSNRTSALSSSVTSELSNSSKSLDHITDNIKSIKNDFENLNNNITTSSRSSTEIQQNLNLLSEQMQTQATTIVESSASIEEIIASINNISKVVQARRDSALNLIDEIRSRDVDMIETDVKIQDIHKNMEKIQEVISIINGIAGQINLLSLNAAIEAAHAGDSGKGFAIVADEIRKLAESTNSNSKQIGSYVSQITNMIQETSEVSNKSLAANKTTVDEVVRFAQLFEEISG
;
A
#
# COMPACT_ATOMS: atom_id res chain seq x y z
N MET A 1 13.28 49.57 -29.08
CA MET A 1 14.71 49.93 -29.13
C MET A 1 15.29 49.70 -27.76
N LYS A 2 16.42 48.99 -27.68
CA LYS A 2 17.11 48.68 -26.42
C LYS A 2 17.37 49.95 -25.61
N ILE A 3 17.29 49.86 -24.28
CA ILE A 3 17.56 51.00 -23.37
C ILE A 3 18.95 51.56 -23.65
N ARG A 4 19.94 50.67 -23.86
CA ARG A 4 21.30 51.04 -24.22
C ARG A 4 21.35 51.90 -25.49
N THR A 5 20.56 51.56 -26.51
CA THR A 5 20.52 52.34 -27.77
C THR A 5 19.88 53.71 -27.55
N LYS A 6 18.84 53.82 -26.72
CA LYS A 6 18.23 55.12 -26.38
C LYS A 6 19.22 56.02 -25.63
N PHE A 7 19.97 55.45 -24.70
CA PHE A 7 20.98 56.17 -23.93
C PHE A 7 22.15 56.63 -24.82
N LEU A 8 22.58 55.77 -25.74
CA LEU A 8 23.66 56.10 -26.68
C LEU A 8 23.25 57.21 -27.65
N LEU A 9 22.02 57.20 -28.16
CA LEU A 9 21.48 58.31 -28.97
C LEU A 9 21.40 59.62 -28.19
N LEU A 10 20.98 59.57 -26.91
CA LEU A 10 20.96 60.76 -26.05
C LEU A 10 22.37 61.33 -25.83
N ILE A 11 23.34 60.47 -25.53
CA ILE A 11 24.75 60.89 -25.39
C ILE A 11 25.26 61.50 -26.68
N CYS A 12 25.04 60.86 -27.83
CA CYS A 12 25.43 61.42 -29.13
C CYS A 12 24.79 62.79 -29.38
N PHE A 13 23.52 62.97 -29.04
CA PHE A 13 22.82 64.25 -29.17
C PHE A 13 23.41 65.33 -28.25
N ILE A 14 23.73 64.99 -27.00
CA ILE A 14 24.38 65.91 -26.05
C ILE A 14 25.76 66.32 -26.55
N ILE A 15 26.57 65.36 -27.00
CA ILE A 15 27.90 65.63 -27.54
C ILE A 15 27.79 66.56 -28.76
N LEU A 16 26.92 66.25 -29.72
CA LEU A 16 26.75 67.05 -30.93
C LEU A 16 26.26 68.48 -30.62
N SER A 17 25.34 68.62 -29.67
CA SER A 17 24.87 69.94 -29.21
C SER A 17 25.96 70.73 -28.48
N PHE A 18 26.76 70.07 -27.65
CA PHE A 18 27.90 70.70 -26.99
C PHE A 18 28.96 71.15 -27.99
N THR A 19 29.28 70.31 -28.99
CA THR A 19 30.18 70.68 -30.09
C THR A 19 29.68 71.92 -30.84
N ALA A 20 28.38 72.03 -31.11
CA ALA A 20 27.80 73.21 -31.75
C ALA A 20 27.98 74.49 -30.90
N ILE A 21 27.82 74.41 -29.58
CA ILE A 21 28.05 75.53 -28.66
C ILE A 21 29.53 75.94 -28.66
N VAL A 22 30.46 74.97 -28.64
CA VAL A 22 31.91 75.24 -28.69
C VAL A 22 32.31 75.91 -30.00
N VAL A 23 31.80 75.42 -31.14
CA VAL A 23 32.06 76.03 -32.45
C VAL A 23 31.53 77.47 -32.50
N PHE A 24 30.32 77.70 -31.97
CA PHE A 24 29.75 79.05 -31.87
C PHE A 24 30.62 79.98 -31.01
N ASP A 25 31.10 79.51 -29.86
CA ASP A 25 31.97 80.28 -28.96
C ASP A 25 33.32 80.63 -29.62
N LEU A 26 33.86 79.70 -30.42
CA LEU A 26 35.12 79.91 -31.13
C LEU A 26 34.98 80.94 -32.26
N LEU A 27 33.88 80.87 -33.03
CA LEU A 27 33.56 81.88 -34.05
C LEU A 27 33.33 83.26 -33.41
N TYR A 28 32.62 83.31 -32.28
CA TYR A 28 32.40 84.54 -31.53
C TYR A 28 33.69 85.14 -30.99
N SER A 29 34.56 84.33 -30.38
CA SER A 29 35.84 84.80 -29.84
C SER A 29 36.73 85.43 -30.90
N ASN A 30 36.68 84.91 -32.14
CA ASN A 30 37.40 85.50 -33.27
C ASN A 30 36.86 86.89 -33.65
N GLU A 31 35.54 87.09 -33.64
CA GLU A 31 34.92 88.39 -33.93
C GLU A 31 35.22 89.43 -32.83
N ILE A 32 35.23 89.03 -31.55
CA ILE A 32 35.65 89.93 -30.46
C ILE A 32 37.12 90.32 -30.62
N ALA A 33 38.00 89.39 -31.01
CA ALA A 33 39.42 89.68 -31.17
C ALA A 33 39.66 90.78 -32.22
N LYS A 34 38.93 90.74 -33.35
CA LYS A 34 38.97 91.79 -34.38
C LYS A 34 38.47 93.14 -33.85
N LEU A 35 37.42 93.12 -33.02
CA LEU A 35 36.84 94.30 -32.40
C LEU A 35 37.80 94.95 -31.39
N ILE A 36 38.49 94.15 -30.57
CA ILE A 36 39.51 94.62 -29.63
C ILE A 36 40.67 95.25 -30.40
N LEU A 37 41.15 94.59 -31.47
CA LEU A 37 42.22 95.13 -32.31
C LEU A 37 41.82 96.46 -32.96
N LEU A 38 40.58 96.58 -33.47
CA LEU A 38 40.09 97.83 -34.05
C LEU A 38 40.02 98.96 -33.01
N LYS A 39 39.56 98.67 -31.79
CA LYS A 39 39.55 99.65 -30.69
C LYS A 39 40.96 100.14 -30.36
N ASP A 40 41.92 99.23 -30.29
CA ASP A 40 43.33 99.58 -30.05
C ASP A 40 43.89 100.46 -31.18
N GLN A 41 43.63 100.11 -32.45
CA GLN A 41 43.99 100.94 -33.60
C GLN A 41 43.39 102.36 -33.52
N GLY A 42 42.13 102.46 -33.10
CA GLY A 42 41.45 103.74 -32.96
C GLY A 42 42.01 104.62 -31.84
N TYR A 43 42.33 104.04 -30.68
CA TYR A 43 43.03 104.76 -29.61
C TYR A 43 44.45 105.17 -30.03
N ASN A 44 45.17 104.29 -30.73
CA ASN A 44 46.48 104.61 -31.27
C ASN A 44 46.40 105.76 -32.29
N ALA A 45 45.39 105.80 -33.15
CA ALA A 45 45.19 106.92 -34.08
C ALA A 45 44.96 108.26 -33.35
N ILE A 46 44.13 108.26 -32.29
CA ILE A 46 43.94 109.44 -31.44
C ILE A 46 45.26 109.89 -30.80
N THR A 47 46.05 108.96 -30.24
CA THR A 47 47.35 109.29 -29.64
C THR A 47 48.31 109.88 -30.68
N ASN A 48 48.38 109.30 -31.88
CA ASN A 48 49.21 109.82 -32.97
C ASN A 48 48.75 111.20 -33.43
N LEU A 49 47.44 111.46 -33.44
CA LEU A 49 46.88 112.78 -33.74
C LEU A 49 47.27 113.83 -32.67
N TYR A 50 47.22 113.46 -31.40
CA TYR A 50 47.68 114.32 -30.30
C TYR A 50 49.17 114.64 -30.43
N THR A 51 50.03 113.64 -30.68
CA THR A 51 51.47 113.85 -30.85
C THR A 51 51.77 114.74 -32.06
N LEU A 52 51.14 114.45 -33.21
CA LEU A 52 51.28 115.26 -34.41
C LEU A 52 50.89 116.73 -34.16
N ASN A 53 49.84 116.97 -33.39
CA ASN A 53 49.43 118.32 -32.99
C ASN A 53 50.47 119.01 -32.09
N ILE A 54 51.01 118.31 -31.09
CA ILE A 54 52.08 118.83 -30.22
C ILE A 54 53.32 119.20 -31.05
N GLU A 55 53.75 118.33 -31.97
CA GLU A 55 54.90 118.58 -32.83
C GLU A 55 54.64 119.73 -33.81
N THR A 56 53.45 119.80 -34.40
CA THR A 56 53.06 120.91 -35.30
C THR A 56 53.03 122.24 -34.55
N ARG A 57 52.54 122.23 -33.30
CA ARG A 57 52.62 123.39 -32.39
C ARG A 57 54.06 123.71 -32.02
N GLY A 58 54.93 122.71 -31.94
CA GLY A 58 56.38 122.87 -31.76
C GLY A 58 57.01 123.79 -32.82
N LEU A 59 56.59 123.69 -34.09
CA LEU A 59 57.08 124.55 -35.18
C LEU A 59 56.86 126.05 -34.91
N LEU A 60 55.80 126.39 -34.19
CA LEU A 60 55.46 127.77 -33.87
C LEU A 60 56.33 128.36 -32.75
N TYR A 61 56.71 127.54 -31.76
CA TYR A 61 57.30 128.02 -30.48
C TYR A 61 58.67 127.39 -30.13
N SER A 62 59.25 126.55 -30.98
CA SER A 62 60.51 125.82 -30.68
C SER A 62 61.70 126.73 -30.43
N GLN A 63 62.67 126.26 -29.63
CA GLN A 63 63.95 126.95 -29.45
C GLN A 63 64.90 126.79 -30.65
N SER A 64 64.70 125.75 -31.46
CA SER A 64 65.39 125.52 -32.74
C SER A 64 64.37 125.02 -33.76
N LEU A 65 64.09 125.85 -34.77
CA LEU A 65 63.16 125.52 -35.83
C LEU A 65 63.71 124.40 -36.73
N ASP A 66 65.01 124.36 -37.02
CA ASP A 66 65.62 123.26 -37.80
C ASP A 66 65.39 121.90 -37.14
N LEU A 67 65.67 121.79 -35.83
CA LEU A 67 65.48 120.53 -35.11
C LEU A 67 64.00 120.14 -35.06
N ALA A 68 63.12 121.08 -34.68
CA ALA A 68 61.69 120.84 -34.58
C ALA A 68 61.07 120.45 -35.93
N PHE A 69 61.50 121.12 -37.01
CA PHE A 69 61.01 120.83 -38.36
C PHE A 69 61.51 119.49 -38.88
N ARG A 70 62.77 119.12 -38.63
CA ARG A 70 63.33 117.83 -39.02
C ARG A 70 62.66 116.66 -38.30
N GLU A 71 62.43 116.79 -36.99
CA GLU A 71 61.73 115.79 -36.19
C GLU A 71 60.26 115.68 -36.62
N TRP A 72 59.55 116.80 -36.74
CA TRP A 72 58.17 116.84 -37.22
C TRP A 72 58.03 116.21 -38.62
N LYS A 73 58.93 116.53 -39.56
CA LYS A 73 58.89 115.99 -40.93
C LYS A 73 59.05 114.47 -40.95
N ASN A 74 59.91 113.92 -40.11
CA ASN A 74 60.12 112.47 -40.00
C ASN A 74 58.96 111.78 -39.29
N ASN A 75 58.48 112.35 -38.17
CA ASN A 75 57.43 111.75 -37.35
C ASN A 75 56.04 111.92 -37.97
N ALA A 76 55.78 113.00 -38.70
CA ALA A 76 54.51 113.23 -39.37
C ALA A 76 54.17 112.14 -40.39
N VAL A 77 55.17 111.55 -41.06
CA VAL A 77 54.95 110.39 -41.95
C VAL A 77 54.48 109.17 -41.16
N MET A 78 55.12 108.87 -40.03
CA MET A 78 54.73 107.75 -39.17
C MET A 78 53.35 107.95 -38.55
N HIS A 79 53.05 109.16 -38.05
CA HIS A 79 51.73 109.51 -37.53
C HIS A 79 50.65 109.40 -38.62
N ARG A 80 50.96 109.86 -39.83
CA ARG A 80 50.06 109.77 -40.98
C ARG A 80 49.75 108.31 -41.32
N GLU A 81 50.75 107.45 -41.34
CA GLU A 81 50.60 106.03 -41.61
C GLU A 81 49.76 105.32 -40.54
N ALA A 82 50.03 105.59 -39.25
CA ALA A 82 49.27 105.02 -38.14
C ALA A 82 47.78 105.39 -38.20
N ILE A 83 47.48 106.66 -38.52
CA ILE A 83 46.10 107.14 -38.66
C ILE A 83 45.42 106.53 -39.90
N ASN A 84 46.13 106.44 -41.03
CA ASN A 84 45.62 105.80 -42.24
C ASN A 84 45.38 104.29 -42.05
N ASN A 85 46.19 103.61 -41.24
CA ASN A 85 46.00 102.20 -40.91
C ASN A 85 44.70 101.95 -40.14
N PHE A 86 44.31 102.87 -39.25
CA PHE A 86 43.01 102.82 -38.59
C PHE A 86 41.87 103.07 -39.59
N LEU A 87 41.94 104.13 -40.39
CA LEU A 87 40.87 104.49 -41.35
C LEU A 87 40.68 103.44 -42.45
N ASN A 88 41.74 102.71 -42.81
CA ASN A 88 41.70 101.62 -43.79
C ASN A 88 41.58 100.24 -43.15
N SER A 89 41.31 100.16 -41.85
CA SER A 89 41.12 98.87 -41.16
C SER A 89 39.98 98.09 -41.80
N GLU A 90 40.25 96.86 -42.25
CA GLU A 90 39.27 96.00 -42.92
C GLU A 90 37.99 95.86 -42.08
N TYR A 91 38.15 95.70 -40.77
CA TYR A 91 37.02 95.55 -39.86
C TYR A 91 36.25 96.86 -39.64
N LEU A 92 36.93 98.03 -39.68
CA LEU A 92 36.26 99.32 -39.65
C LEU A 92 35.35 99.50 -40.87
N LEU A 93 35.84 99.18 -42.06
CA LEU A 93 35.07 99.27 -43.30
C LEU A 93 33.83 98.36 -43.27
N VAL A 94 33.94 97.18 -42.67
CA VAL A 94 32.78 96.30 -42.45
C VAL A 94 31.76 96.94 -41.49
N LEU A 95 32.21 97.58 -40.41
CA LEU A 95 31.31 98.28 -39.48
C LEU A 95 30.66 99.51 -40.12
N VAL A 96 31.38 100.24 -40.96
CA VAL A 96 30.86 101.35 -41.76
C VAL A 96 29.71 100.89 -42.66
N GLN A 97 29.81 99.71 -43.29
CA GLN A 97 28.71 99.18 -44.10
C GLN A 97 27.49 98.75 -43.26
N LYS A 98 27.70 98.33 -42.01
CA LYS A 98 26.64 97.76 -41.16
C LYS A 98 25.96 98.77 -40.25
N ASN A 99 26.62 99.86 -39.88
CA ASN A 99 26.11 100.83 -38.91
C ASN A 99 26.16 102.26 -39.48
N HIS A 100 24.98 102.85 -39.70
CA HIS A 100 24.81 104.18 -40.25
C HIS A 100 25.48 105.30 -39.43
N LYS A 101 25.59 105.16 -38.11
CA LYS A 101 26.26 106.16 -37.25
C LYS A 101 27.78 106.12 -37.43
N ILE A 102 28.35 104.91 -37.43
CA ILE A 102 29.78 104.71 -37.72
C ILE A 102 30.09 105.19 -39.14
N ALA A 103 29.21 104.94 -40.12
CA ALA A 103 29.38 105.44 -41.48
C ALA A 103 29.41 106.97 -41.57
N ALA A 104 28.49 107.64 -40.87
CA ALA A 104 28.44 109.10 -40.83
C ALA A 104 29.69 109.68 -40.17
N SER A 105 30.09 109.16 -39.01
CA SER A 105 31.30 109.57 -38.29
C SER A 105 32.55 109.29 -39.12
N PHE A 106 32.67 108.12 -39.73
CA PHE A 106 33.79 107.75 -40.60
C PHE A 106 33.96 108.70 -41.78
N ARG A 107 32.86 109.06 -42.47
CA ARG A 107 32.92 110.00 -43.59
C ARG A 107 33.46 111.35 -43.14
N LEU A 108 32.94 111.88 -42.03
CA LEU A 108 33.43 113.13 -41.46
C LEU A 108 34.90 113.02 -41.04
N THR A 109 35.30 111.96 -40.34
CA THR A 109 36.71 111.76 -39.95
C THR A 109 37.62 111.71 -41.17
N LEU A 110 37.26 110.95 -42.21
CA LEU A 110 38.07 110.78 -43.42
C LEU A 110 38.19 112.07 -44.22
N ASP A 111 37.07 112.79 -44.45
CA ASP A 111 37.06 114.04 -45.21
C ASP A 111 37.94 115.11 -44.54
N ASN A 112 37.79 115.28 -43.22
CA ASN A 112 38.55 116.29 -42.47
C ASN A 112 40.02 115.88 -42.25
N TRP A 113 40.32 114.58 -42.21
CA TRP A 113 41.70 114.07 -42.20
C TRP A 113 42.42 114.32 -43.52
N ASN A 114 41.76 114.07 -44.65
CA ASN A 114 42.30 114.35 -45.98
C ASN A 114 42.58 115.85 -46.18
N TYR A 115 41.67 116.71 -45.69
CA TYR A 115 41.88 118.16 -45.68
C TYR A 115 43.17 118.54 -44.94
N ILE A 116 43.37 118.00 -43.74
CA ILE A 116 44.54 118.34 -42.92
C ILE A 116 45.83 117.74 -43.42
N GLN A 117 45.79 116.57 -44.06
CA GLN A 117 46.96 116.06 -44.75
C GLN A 117 47.47 117.03 -45.82
N ALA A 118 46.54 117.65 -46.58
CA ALA A 118 46.91 118.63 -47.58
C ALA A 118 47.50 119.90 -46.95
N GLU A 119 46.93 120.39 -45.83
CA GLU A 119 47.42 121.58 -45.13
C GLU A 119 48.79 121.33 -44.46
N LEU A 120 49.02 120.15 -43.87
CA LEU A 120 50.32 119.75 -43.32
C LEU A 120 51.40 119.70 -44.42
N GLU A 121 51.07 119.23 -45.63
CA GLU A 121 52.02 119.24 -46.75
C GLU A 121 52.33 120.67 -47.20
N GLN A 122 51.33 121.57 -47.23
CA GLN A 122 51.57 122.99 -47.51
C GLN A 122 52.47 123.65 -46.45
N ILE A 123 52.29 123.32 -45.16
CA ILE A 123 53.20 123.80 -44.10
C ILE A 123 54.63 123.34 -44.39
N ARG A 124 54.81 122.07 -44.74
CA ARG A 124 56.12 121.52 -45.07
C ARG A 124 56.76 122.26 -46.24
N GLU A 125 56.04 122.42 -47.36
CA GLU A 125 56.55 123.10 -48.55
C GLU A 125 56.91 124.56 -48.26
N LYS A 126 56.04 125.29 -47.53
CA LYS A 126 56.29 126.68 -47.16
C LYS A 126 57.46 126.85 -46.21
N ILE A 127 57.69 125.90 -45.28
CA ILE A 127 58.86 125.96 -44.41
C ILE A 127 60.14 125.66 -45.20
N ASP A 128 60.11 124.62 -46.05
CA ASP A 128 61.21 124.26 -46.94
C ASP A 128 61.56 125.42 -47.91
N SER A 129 60.58 126.22 -48.37
CA SER A 129 60.81 127.34 -49.30
C SER A 129 61.16 128.67 -48.63
N ASN A 130 60.50 129.03 -47.53
CA ASN A 130 60.60 130.38 -46.96
C ASN A 130 61.73 130.52 -45.94
N PHE A 131 62.26 129.41 -45.42
CA PHE A 131 63.27 129.40 -44.37
C PHE A 131 64.53 128.57 -44.72
N SER A 132 64.72 128.15 -45.99
CA SER A 132 65.81 127.25 -46.42
C SER A 132 67.20 127.67 -45.95
N ASP A 133 67.46 128.98 -45.94
CA ASP A 133 68.80 129.55 -45.70
C ASP A 133 69.03 129.91 -44.22
N GLU A 134 67.99 129.87 -43.36
CA GLU A 134 68.00 130.41 -42.00
C GLU A 134 67.54 129.43 -40.90
N LEU A 135 67.24 128.18 -41.28
CA LEU A 135 66.79 127.13 -40.37
C LEU A 135 67.78 126.88 -39.22
N GLU A 136 69.10 126.86 -39.48
CA GLU A 136 70.13 126.43 -38.52
C GLU A 136 70.22 127.28 -37.23
N ASN A 137 69.72 128.53 -37.21
CA ASN A 137 69.82 129.44 -36.07
C ASN A 137 68.51 130.14 -35.66
N SER A 138 67.36 129.71 -36.19
CA SER A 138 66.08 130.36 -35.91
C SER A 138 65.30 129.66 -34.78
N MET A 139 64.66 130.44 -33.90
CA MET A 139 63.57 129.94 -33.05
C MET A 139 62.29 129.73 -33.89
N GLY A 140 61.21 129.24 -33.27
CA GLY A 140 59.95 128.90 -33.95
C GLY A 140 59.34 130.02 -34.79
N ILE A 141 58.40 129.66 -35.66
CA ILE A 141 57.82 130.55 -36.69
C ILE A 141 57.27 131.86 -36.12
N TYR A 142 56.71 131.86 -34.90
CA TYR A 142 56.26 133.10 -34.26
C TYR A 142 57.38 134.11 -34.02
N PHE A 143 58.56 133.63 -33.61
CA PHE A 143 59.72 134.49 -33.40
C PHE A 143 60.24 135.06 -34.72
N ILE A 144 60.26 134.25 -35.79
CA ILE A 144 60.65 134.75 -37.12
C ILE A 144 59.64 135.78 -37.65
N MET A 145 58.35 135.55 -37.44
CA MET A 145 57.29 136.50 -37.79
C MET A 145 57.46 137.84 -37.07
N GLU A 146 57.87 137.82 -35.80
CA GLU A 146 58.15 139.04 -35.03
C GLU A 146 59.41 139.78 -35.55
N GLN A 147 60.47 139.05 -35.93
CA GLN A 147 61.68 139.65 -36.51
C GLN A 147 61.48 140.22 -37.91
N ARG A 148 60.65 139.57 -38.74
CA ARG A 148 60.34 139.97 -40.13
C ARG A 148 58.94 140.55 -40.24
N ALA A 149 58.61 141.48 -39.35
CA ALA A 149 57.30 142.14 -39.35
C ALA A 149 57.02 142.81 -40.72
N GLY A 150 56.02 142.30 -41.45
CA GLY A 150 55.63 142.77 -42.79
C GLY A 150 55.95 141.80 -43.94
N ASP A 151 56.69 140.71 -43.69
CA ASP A 151 56.91 139.63 -44.64
C ASP A 151 55.62 138.80 -44.79
N MET A 152 54.99 138.89 -45.96
CA MET A 152 53.70 138.23 -46.21
C MET A 152 53.84 136.70 -46.24
N ASP A 153 54.98 136.19 -46.69
CA ASP A 153 55.22 134.75 -46.81
C ASP A 153 55.36 134.12 -45.43
N VAL A 154 56.11 134.76 -44.51
CA VAL A 154 56.24 134.33 -43.11
C VAL A 154 54.91 134.41 -42.37
N LEU A 155 54.15 135.51 -42.56
CA LEU A 155 52.82 135.66 -41.95
C LEU A 155 51.84 134.58 -42.43
N THR A 156 51.86 134.23 -43.72
CA THR A 156 50.98 133.18 -44.26
C THR A 156 51.36 131.79 -43.74
N THR A 157 52.66 131.50 -43.57
CA THR A 157 53.11 130.22 -42.98
C THR A 157 52.74 130.14 -41.50
N CYS A 158 52.85 131.24 -40.76
CA CYS A 158 52.44 131.30 -39.35
C CYS A 158 50.93 131.08 -39.19
N ASN A 159 50.10 131.81 -39.94
CA ASN A 159 48.64 131.68 -39.89
C ASN A 159 48.16 130.29 -40.33
N LEU A 160 48.80 129.71 -41.36
CA LEU A 160 48.53 128.34 -41.80
C LEU A 160 48.85 127.33 -40.68
N THR A 161 50.04 127.43 -40.09
CA THR A 161 50.49 126.50 -39.04
C THR A 161 49.63 126.61 -37.78
N ASP A 162 49.30 127.83 -37.34
CA ASP A 162 48.40 128.04 -36.20
C ASP A 162 46.97 127.56 -36.49
N GLY A 163 46.45 127.81 -37.70
CA GLY A 163 45.16 127.30 -38.14
C GLY A 163 45.09 125.77 -38.12
N VAL A 164 46.14 125.09 -38.58
CA VAL A 164 46.24 123.63 -38.53
C VAL A 164 46.29 123.12 -37.10
N VAL A 165 47.04 123.77 -36.19
CA VAL A 165 47.08 123.42 -34.76
C VAL A 165 45.70 123.56 -34.10
N GLN A 166 45.00 124.67 -34.35
CA GLN A 166 43.64 124.88 -33.83
C GLN A 166 42.66 123.83 -34.36
N TYR A 167 42.75 123.51 -35.65
CA TYR A 167 41.88 122.54 -36.30
C TYR A 167 42.17 121.09 -35.87
N LEU A 168 43.44 120.72 -35.68
CA LEU A 168 43.88 119.46 -35.08
C LEU A 168 43.35 119.29 -33.65
N THR A 169 43.39 120.37 -32.84
CA THR A 169 42.92 120.35 -31.44
C THR A 169 41.40 120.31 -31.32
N GLY A 170 40.70 120.99 -32.22
CA GLY A 170 39.24 121.08 -32.22
C GLY A 170 38.60 119.99 -33.08
N ALA A 171 38.38 120.33 -34.35
CA ALA A 171 37.53 119.55 -35.25
C ALA A 171 38.04 118.12 -35.48
N ILE A 172 39.33 117.92 -35.81
CA ILE A 172 39.82 116.57 -36.14
C ILE A 172 39.76 115.67 -34.91
N LEU A 173 40.25 116.15 -33.78
CA LEU A 173 40.24 115.36 -32.55
C LEU A 173 38.81 114.95 -32.18
N ASP A 174 37.84 115.86 -32.29
CA ASP A 174 36.43 115.56 -32.05
C ASP A 174 35.87 114.52 -33.02
N TYR A 175 36.26 114.54 -34.30
CA TYR A 175 35.86 113.50 -35.25
C TYR A 175 36.48 112.13 -34.93
N PHE A 176 37.76 112.09 -34.52
CA PHE A 176 38.43 110.84 -34.14
C PHE A 176 37.92 110.28 -32.81
N THR A 177 37.60 111.11 -31.83
CA THR A 177 36.98 110.66 -30.58
C THR A 177 35.55 110.18 -30.83
N THR A 178 34.78 110.87 -31.67
CA THR A 178 33.40 110.50 -32.02
C THR A 178 33.33 109.15 -32.74
N ILE A 179 34.16 108.91 -33.76
CA ILE A 179 34.17 107.60 -34.45
C ILE A 179 34.59 106.47 -33.48
N ASN A 180 35.56 106.71 -32.61
CA ASN A 180 35.97 105.74 -31.59
C ASN A 180 34.86 105.46 -30.58
N GLN A 181 34.10 106.47 -30.18
CA GLN A 181 32.95 106.31 -29.29
C GLN A 181 31.82 105.51 -29.95
N GLU A 182 31.54 105.74 -31.23
CA GLU A 182 30.54 104.96 -31.98
C GLU A 182 31.00 103.50 -32.18
N ILE A 183 32.29 103.28 -32.48
CA ILE A 183 32.89 101.92 -32.54
C ILE A 183 32.76 101.23 -31.18
N ASN A 184 33.08 101.90 -30.08
CA ASN A 184 32.99 101.34 -28.73
C ASN A 184 31.54 101.01 -28.34
N THR A 185 30.59 101.85 -28.74
CA THR A 185 29.17 101.63 -28.48
C THR A 185 28.67 100.41 -29.25
N GLU A 186 29.02 100.30 -30.53
CA GLU A 186 28.64 99.15 -31.34
C GLU A 186 29.34 97.87 -30.86
N ALA A 187 30.59 97.98 -30.42
CA ALA A 187 31.33 96.88 -29.82
C ALA A 187 30.60 96.28 -28.62
N GLY A 188 30.15 97.11 -27.67
CA GLY A 188 29.38 96.66 -26.51
C GLY A 188 28.03 96.04 -26.88
N ARG A 189 27.36 96.53 -27.93
CA ARG A 189 26.13 95.92 -28.45
C ARG A 189 26.38 94.54 -29.03
N ILE A 190 27.46 94.37 -29.79
CA ILE A 190 27.84 93.08 -30.37
C ILE A 190 28.17 92.07 -29.25
N GLU A 191 28.98 92.46 -28.26
CA GLU A 191 29.33 91.61 -27.11
C GLU A 191 28.09 91.15 -26.33
N THR A 192 27.15 92.06 -26.04
CA THR A 192 25.92 91.74 -25.30
C THR A 192 24.97 90.82 -26.07
N ILE A 193 24.82 91.03 -27.38
CA ILE A 193 23.99 90.15 -28.24
C ILE A 193 24.54 88.72 -28.24
N TYR A 194 25.85 88.56 -28.44
CA TYR A 194 26.46 87.24 -28.49
C TYR A 194 26.43 86.52 -27.13
N ALA A 195 26.64 87.25 -26.02
CA ALA A 195 26.47 86.70 -24.68
C ALA A 195 25.03 86.19 -24.46
N MET A 196 24.02 86.96 -24.87
CA MET A 196 22.61 86.57 -24.79
C MET A 196 22.33 85.30 -25.60
N ILE A 197 22.80 85.22 -26.86
CA ILE A 197 22.63 84.04 -27.72
C ILE A 197 23.27 82.79 -27.07
N LYS A 198 24.48 82.92 -26.51
CA LYS A 198 25.18 81.83 -25.80
C LYS A 198 24.34 81.30 -24.63
N TYR A 199 23.82 82.17 -23.77
CA TYR A 199 23.00 81.75 -22.63
C TYR A 199 21.67 81.13 -23.06
N VAL A 200 21.03 81.64 -24.12
CA VAL A 200 19.81 81.05 -24.69
C VAL A 200 20.09 79.64 -25.23
N MET A 201 21.19 79.43 -25.97
CA MET A 201 21.57 78.11 -26.47
C MET A 201 21.79 77.09 -25.34
N ILE A 202 22.49 77.50 -24.27
CA ILE A 202 22.70 76.65 -23.09
C ILE A 202 21.38 76.32 -22.41
N GLY A 203 20.50 77.31 -22.22
CA GLY A 203 19.18 77.12 -21.62
C GLY A 203 18.30 76.15 -22.41
N CYS A 204 18.23 76.31 -23.73
CA CYS A 204 17.50 75.40 -24.62
C CYS A 204 18.03 73.96 -24.53
N LEU A 205 19.36 73.79 -24.51
CA LEU A 205 19.98 72.46 -24.36
C LEU A 205 19.57 71.79 -23.05
N ILE A 206 19.58 72.53 -21.93
CA ILE A 206 19.18 72.01 -20.62
C ILE A 206 17.72 71.56 -20.64
N VAL A 207 16.81 72.36 -21.20
CA VAL A 207 15.38 72.02 -21.30
C VAL A 207 15.15 70.75 -22.10
N VAL A 208 15.83 70.59 -23.24
CA VAL A 208 15.72 69.38 -24.07
C VAL A 208 16.24 68.14 -23.32
N ILE A 209 17.38 68.26 -22.62
CA ILE A 209 17.93 67.17 -21.81
C ILE A 209 16.92 66.77 -20.71
N LEU A 210 16.36 67.74 -19.99
CA LEU A 210 15.38 67.49 -18.93
C LEU A 210 14.10 66.85 -19.48
N ALA A 211 13.59 67.30 -20.62
CA ALA A 211 12.40 66.73 -21.25
C ALA A 211 12.62 65.26 -21.65
N VAL A 212 13.73 64.96 -22.35
CA VAL A 212 14.05 63.58 -22.76
C VAL A 212 14.25 62.69 -21.53
N PHE A 213 14.93 63.20 -20.51
CA PHE A 213 15.15 62.48 -19.26
C PHE A 213 13.82 62.18 -18.52
N TYR A 214 12.91 63.15 -18.45
CA TYR A 214 11.58 62.97 -17.87
C TYR A 214 10.76 61.89 -18.59
N PHE A 215 10.69 61.93 -19.93
CA PHE A 215 9.98 60.90 -20.70
C PHE A 215 10.59 59.52 -20.54
N PHE A 216 11.92 59.43 -20.46
CA PHE A 216 12.63 58.18 -20.19
C PHE A 216 12.29 57.63 -18.79
N LEU A 217 12.39 58.45 -17.74
CA LEU A 217 12.05 58.06 -16.37
C LEU A 217 10.59 57.58 -16.24
N ARG A 218 9.65 58.30 -16.86
CA ARG A 218 8.23 57.92 -16.84
C ARG A 218 7.98 56.58 -17.52
N SER A 219 8.59 56.36 -18.69
CA SER A 219 8.46 55.09 -19.43
C SER A 219 9.13 53.91 -18.70
N PHE A 220 10.23 54.17 -18.01
CA PHE A 220 10.95 53.16 -17.22
C PHE A 220 10.18 52.79 -15.95
N SER A 221 9.79 53.79 -15.15
CA SER A 221 9.09 53.63 -13.87
C SER A 221 7.75 52.90 -14.03
N SER A 222 6.93 53.29 -15.01
CA SER A 222 5.63 52.65 -15.24
C SER A 222 5.75 51.15 -15.56
N ARG A 223 6.82 50.73 -16.24
CA ARG A 223 7.05 49.32 -16.57
C ARG A 223 7.56 48.53 -15.38
N LEU A 224 8.42 49.12 -14.54
CA LEU A 224 8.85 48.52 -13.28
C LEU A 224 7.69 48.32 -12.29
N GLN A 225 6.80 49.30 -12.15
CA GLN A 225 5.63 49.19 -11.27
C GLN A 225 4.69 48.04 -11.69
N LYS A 226 4.52 47.81 -12.99
CA LYS A 226 3.75 46.65 -13.49
C LYS A 226 4.42 45.33 -13.11
N MET A 227 5.74 45.23 -13.26
CA MET A 227 6.49 44.04 -12.86
C MET A 227 6.44 43.81 -11.35
N GLU A 228 6.53 44.87 -10.56
CA GLU A 228 6.37 44.82 -9.10
C GLU A 228 4.98 44.31 -8.70
N SER A 229 3.92 44.88 -9.28
CA SER A 229 2.54 44.43 -9.02
C SER A 229 2.35 42.95 -9.33
N ILE A 230 2.92 42.51 -10.45
CA ILE A 230 2.90 41.11 -10.86
C ILE A 230 3.62 40.21 -9.85
N LEU A 231 4.84 40.58 -9.44
CA LEU A 231 5.60 39.84 -8.45
C LEU A 231 4.92 39.85 -7.07
N LYS A 232 4.21 40.92 -6.75
CA LYS A 232 3.37 41.01 -5.55
C LYS A 232 2.24 39.98 -5.59
N SER A 233 1.49 39.87 -6.69
CA SER A 233 0.46 38.82 -6.85
C SER A 233 1.03 37.42 -6.69
N VAL A 234 2.21 37.17 -7.28
CA VAL A 234 2.94 35.90 -7.10
C VAL A 234 3.29 35.65 -5.62
N SER A 235 3.74 36.67 -4.89
CA SER A 235 4.03 36.57 -3.44
C SER A 235 2.79 36.29 -2.59
N GLU A 236 1.63 36.78 -3.03
CA GLU A 236 0.31 36.51 -2.44
C GLU A 236 -0.27 35.15 -2.87
N ARG A 237 0.52 34.34 -3.60
CA ARG A 237 0.16 33.03 -4.16
C ARG A 237 -0.92 33.07 -5.24
N ASP A 238 -1.15 34.24 -5.84
CA ASP A 238 -2.01 34.41 -7.00
C ASP A 238 -1.20 34.33 -8.30
N PHE A 239 -1.28 33.16 -8.96
CA PHE A 239 -0.65 32.89 -10.26
C PHE A 239 -1.64 33.01 -11.44
N SER A 240 -2.82 33.62 -11.22
CA SER A 240 -3.88 33.72 -12.23
C SER A 240 -3.80 34.98 -13.09
N GLN A 241 -3.03 35.97 -12.66
CA GLN A 241 -2.81 37.24 -13.37
C GLN A 241 -2.20 37.00 -14.76
N ASP A 242 -2.59 37.82 -15.73
CA ASP A 242 -2.03 37.78 -17.09
C ASP A 242 -0.76 38.65 -17.18
N PHE A 243 0.31 38.08 -17.73
CA PHE A 243 1.64 38.65 -17.78
C PHE A 243 1.89 39.24 -19.17
N ASN A 244 1.16 40.29 -19.53
CA ASN A 244 1.28 40.89 -20.85
C ASN A 244 2.09 42.20 -20.79
N ILE A 245 3.42 42.07 -20.79
CA ILE A 245 4.35 43.20 -20.89
C ILE A 245 4.86 43.29 -22.33
N THR A 246 4.29 44.21 -23.09
CA THR A 246 4.70 44.46 -24.47
C THR A 246 5.96 45.33 -24.55
N GLY A 247 6.98 44.85 -25.23
CA GLY A 247 8.18 45.64 -25.53
C GLY A 247 9.22 44.84 -26.30
N LYS A 248 10.24 45.55 -26.82
CA LYS A 248 11.38 44.97 -27.54
C LYS A 248 12.71 45.36 -26.90
N ASP A 249 12.70 45.69 -25.61
CA ASP A 249 13.88 46.10 -24.85
C ASP A 249 14.17 45.13 -23.71
N GLU A 250 15.24 45.40 -22.96
CA GLU A 250 15.76 44.52 -21.92
C GLU A 250 14.73 44.28 -20.80
N ILE A 251 13.86 45.26 -20.52
CA ILE A 251 12.79 45.12 -19.52
C ILE A 251 11.72 44.14 -20.00
N ALA A 252 11.36 44.16 -21.28
CA ALA A 252 10.45 43.17 -21.86
C ALA A 252 11.05 41.76 -21.84
N GLY A 253 12.36 41.63 -22.12
CA GLY A 253 13.06 40.35 -21.98
C GLY A 253 13.06 39.83 -20.54
N PHE A 254 13.29 40.70 -19.56
CA PHE A 254 13.22 40.33 -18.14
C PHE A 254 11.79 39.94 -17.70
N ALA A 255 10.77 40.67 -18.16
CA ALA A 255 9.38 40.34 -17.93
C ALA A 255 8.99 38.97 -18.48
N GLU A 256 9.52 38.59 -19.66
CA GLU A 256 9.29 37.28 -20.27
C GLU A 256 9.86 36.13 -19.42
N TYR A 257 11.06 36.29 -18.85
CA TYR A 257 11.62 35.29 -17.94
C TYR A 257 10.81 35.13 -16.66
N ILE A 258 10.27 36.23 -16.12
CA ILE A 258 9.35 36.17 -14.98
C ILE A 258 8.06 35.42 -15.37
N ARG A 259 7.50 35.70 -16.55
CA ARG A 259 6.31 35.01 -17.07
C ARG A 259 6.53 33.49 -17.17
N LEU A 260 7.65 33.06 -17.76
CA LEU A 260 8.01 31.63 -17.82
C LEU A 260 8.14 31.02 -16.43
N SER A 261 8.79 31.72 -15.49
CA SER A 261 8.97 31.23 -14.12
C SER A 261 7.64 31.03 -13.40
N VAL A 262 6.72 31.99 -13.54
CA VAL A 262 5.37 31.91 -12.96
C VAL A 262 4.56 30.78 -13.60
N HIS A 263 4.67 30.60 -14.92
CA HIS A 263 4.04 29.48 -15.60
C HIS A 263 4.54 28.13 -15.07
N ASN A 264 5.85 27.96 -14.91
CA ASN A 264 6.44 26.74 -14.35
C ASN A 264 5.98 26.48 -12.90
N LEU A 265 5.89 27.52 -12.07
CA LEU A 265 5.35 27.39 -10.71
C LEU A 265 3.89 26.96 -10.72
N LYS A 266 3.05 27.55 -11.58
CA LYS A 266 1.65 27.17 -11.76
C LYS A 266 1.50 25.69 -12.14
N ASP A 267 2.36 25.21 -13.03
CA ASP A 267 2.40 23.80 -13.44
C ASP A 267 2.80 22.87 -12.29
N ILE A 268 3.80 23.26 -11.48
CA ILE A 268 4.20 22.50 -10.27
C ILE A 268 3.02 22.41 -9.28
N PHE A 269 2.35 23.53 -8.98
CA PHE A 269 1.20 23.53 -8.07
C PHE A 269 0.02 22.71 -8.60
N SER A 270 -0.23 22.74 -9.91
CA SER A 270 -1.25 21.91 -10.55
C SER A 270 -0.95 20.42 -10.37
N LYS A 271 0.30 20.00 -10.62
CA LYS A 271 0.76 18.63 -10.40
C LYS A 271 0.63 18.22 -8.92
N ILE A 272 1.05 19.08 -7.99
CA ILE A 272 0.91 18.84 -6.54
C ILE A 272 -0.57 18.63 -6.17
N LYS A 273 -1.49 19.45 -6.69
CA LYS A 273 -2.93 19.31 -6.43
C LYS A 273 -3.48 17.97 -6.93
N ILE A 274 -3.11 17.57 -8.15
CA ILE A 274 -3.51 16.27 -8.71
C ILE A 274 -2.97 15.11 -7.87
N HIS A 275 -1.70 15.15 -7.48
CA HIS A 275 -1.08 14.13 -6.66
C HIS A 275 -1.69 14.08 -5.25
N SER A 276 -1.95 15.22 -4.62
CA SER A 276 -2.60 15.30 -3.31
C SER A 276 -4.00 14.66 -3.33
N ASN A 277 -4.81 14.96 -4.35
CA ASN A 277 -6.12 14.33 -4.54
C ASN A 277 -6.00 12.81 -4.73
N ARG A 278 -5.03 12.34 -5.53
CA ARG A 278 -4.76 10.90 -5.70
C ARG A 278 -4.34 10.24 -4.39
N THR A 279 -3.50 10.89 -3.58
CA THR A 279 -3.07 10.39 -2.27
C THR A 279 -4.24 10.31 -1.29
N SER A 280 -5.12 11.30 -1.29
CA SER A 280 -6.33 11.28 -0.46
C SER A 280 -7.29 10.15 -0.87
N ALA A 281 -7.51 9.97 -2.19
CA ALA A 281 -8.30 8.85 -2.70
C ALA A 281 -7.67 7.49 -2.34
N LEU A 282 -6.36 7.34 -2.52
CA LEU A 282 -5.63 6.12 -2.14
C LEU A 282 -5.75 5.83 -0.64
N SER A 283 -5.63 6.85 0.21
CA SER A 283 -5.80 6.71 1.66
C SER A 283 -7.20 6.18 2.02
N SER A 284 -8.25 6.65 1.34
CA SER A 284 -9.61 6.14 1.53
C SER A 284 -9.74 4.68 1.10
N SER A 285 -9.16 4.28 -0.03
CA SER A 285 -9.15 2.89 -0.49
C SER A 285 -8.38 1.97 0.46
N VAL A 286 -7.20 2.39 0.93
CA VAL A 286 -6.41 1.63 1.91
C VAL A 286 -7.19 1.45 3.22
N THR A 287 -7.91 2.47 3.67
CA THR A 287 -8.75 2.38 4.87
C THR A 287 -9.89 1.37 4.68
N SER A 288 -10.51 1.34 3.49
CA SER A 288 -11.52 0.34 3.14
C SER A 288 -10.95 -1.08 3.12
N GLU A 289 -9.79 -1.29 2.50
CA GLU A 289 -9.11 -2.59 2.47
C GLU A 289 -8.70 -3.07 3.87
N LEU A 290 -8.20 -2.17 4.73
CA LEU A 290 -7.92 -2.46 6.13
C LEU A 290 -9.18 -2.89 6.89
N SER A 291 -10.32 -2.25 6.64
CA SER A 291 -11.60 -2.65 7.24
C SER A 291 -12.03 -4.05 6.78
N ASN A 292 -11.88 -4.38 5.50
CA ASN A 292 -12.17 -5.73 4.98
C ASN A 292 -11.21 -6.80 5.55
N SER A 293 -9.93 -6.46 5.68
CA SER A 293 -8.92 -7.33 6.28
C SER A 293 -9.23 -7.58 7.76
N SER A 294 -9.64 -6.54 8.51
CA SER A 294 -10.10 -6.69 9.90
C SER A 294 -11.28 -7.64 10.01
N LYS A 295 -12.31 -7.50 9.15
CA LYS A 295 -13.44 -8.44 9.12
C LYS A 295 -13.01 -9.87 8.83
N SER A 296 -12.04 -10.05 7.93
CA SER A 296 -11.49 -11.37 7.61
C SER A 296 -10.74 -11.98 8.80
N LEU A 297 -10.03 -11.16 9.58
CA LEU A 297 -9.39 -11.59 10.84
C LEU A 297 -10.42 -11.97 11.91
N ASP A 298 -11.54 -11.26 12.00
CA ASP A 298 -12.65 -11.63 12.89
C ASP A 298 -13.20 -13.02 12.49
N HIS A 299 -13.45 -13.23 11.20
CA HIS A 299 -13.88 -14.54 10.68
C HIS A 299 -12.86 -15.65 10.96
N ILE A 300 -11.56 -15.40 10.79
CA ILE A 300 -10.50 -16.36 11.13
C ILE A 300 -10.54 -16.69 12.63
N THR A 301 -10.72 -15.67 13.47
CA THR A 301 -10.79 -15.84 14.93
C THR A 301 -11.99 -16.71 15.32
N ASP A 302 -13.15 -16.51 14.71
CA ASP A 302 -14.35 -17.31 14.96
C ASP A 302 -14.22 -18.75 14.43
N ASN A 303 -13.55 -18.93 13.28
CA ASN A 303 -13.20 -20.27 12.79
C ASN A 303 -12.25 -20.98 13.76
N ILE A 304 -11.25 -20.30 14.32
CA ILE A 304 -10.35 -20.86 15.33
C ILE A 304 -11.13 -21.28 16.59
N LYS A 305 -12.09 -20.48 17.06
CA LYS A 305 -12.97 -20.87 18.18
C LYS A 305 -13.78 -22.13 17.85
N SER A 306 -14.32 -22.21 16.64
CA SER A 306 -15.10 -23.38 16.18
C SER A 306 -14.23 -24.64 16.13
N ILE A 307 -13.03 -24.54 15.54
CA ILE A 307 -12.04 -25.63 15.51
C ILE A 307 -11.70 -26.09 16.93
N LYS A 308 -11.50 -25.16 17.88
CA LYS A 308 -11.26 -25.51 19.28
C LYS A 308 -12.41 -26.33 19.87
N ASN A 309 -13.65 -25.91 19.63
CA ASN A 309 -14.83 -26.64 20.10
C ASN A 309 -14.95 -28.03 19.44
N ASP A 310 -14.64 -28.15 18.15
CA ASP A 310 -14.60 -29.43 17.45
C ASP A 310 -13.53 -30.37 18.04
N PHE A 311 -12.36 -29.84 18.41
CA PHE A 311 -11.32 -30.60 19.10
C PHE A 311 -11.77 -31.07 20.49
N GLU A 312 -12.47 -30.24 21.25
CA GLU A 312 -13.04 -30.62 22.56
C GLU A 312 -14.07 -31.75 22.39
N ASN A 313 -14.96 -31.64 21.39
CA ASN A 313 -15.93 -32.70 21.05
C ASN A 313 -15.25 -33.99 20.60
N LEU A 314 -14.22 -33.90 19.75
CA LEU A 314 -13.45 -35.04 19.30
C LEU A 314 -12.77 -35.75 20.47
N ASN A 315 -12.18 -35.01 21.40
CA ASN A 315 -11.54 -35.57 22.58
C ASN A 315 -12.55 -36.31 23.49
N ASN A 316 -13.76 -35.77 23.65
CA ASN A 316 -14.84 -36.44 24.38
C ASN A 316 -15.29 -37.75 23.70
N ASN A 317 -15.41 -37.74 22.37
CA ASN A 317 -15.74 -38.92 21.57
C ASN A 317 -14.66 -40.00 21.68
N ILE A 318 -13.38 -39.62 21.58
CA ILE A 318 -12.24 -40.55 21.75
C ILE A 318 -12.28 -41.17 23.16
N THR A 319 -12.50 -40.36 24.20
CA THR A 319 -12.57 -40.84 25.58
C THR A 319 -13.70 -41.85 25.76
N THR A 320 -14.87 -41.58 25.18
CA THR A 320 -16.03 -42.48 25.25
C THR A 320 -15.77 -43.77 24.45
N SER A 321 -15.21 -43.66 23.25
CA SER A 321 -14.84 -44.83 22.42
C SER A 321 -13.80 -45.72 23.11
N SER A 322 -12.83 -45.11 23.81
CA SER A 322 -11.83 -45.83 24.60
C SER A 322 -12.47 -46.61 25.77
N ARG A 323 -13.40 -45.97 26.50
CA ARG A 323 -14.17 -46.63 27.56
C ARG A 323 -14.99 -47.81 27.01
N SER A 324 -15.73 -47.60 25.92
CA SER A 324 -16.52 -48.67 25.28
C SER A 324 -15.63 -49.82 24.79
N SER A 325 -14.45 -49.53 24.24
CA SER A 325 -13.50 -50.58 23.83
C SER A 325 -13.00 -51.40 25.03
N THR A 326 -12.77 -50.74 26.16
CA THR A 326 -12.37 -51.41 27.41
C THR A 326 -13.48 -52.31 27.94
N GLU A 327 -14.74 -51.85 27.93
CA GLU A 327 -15.90 -52.65 28.30
C GLU A 327 -16.11 -53.86 27.38
N ILE A 328 -15.94 -53.69 26.07
CA ILE A 328 -15.97 -54.79 25.10
C ILE A 328 -14.90 -55.83 25.42
N GLN A 329 -13.67 -55.39 25.71
CA GLN A 329 -12.57 -56.30 26.05
C GLN A 329 -12.84 -57.08 27.34
N GLN A 330 -13.43 -56.44 28.35
CA GLN A 330 -13.87 -57.12 29.57
C GLN A 330 -14.96 -58.17 29.29
N ASN A 331 -15.96 -57.81 28.48
CA ASN A 331 -17.03 -58.74 28.10
C ASN A 331 -16.50 -59.92 27.28
N LEU A 332 -15.54 -59.71 26.39
CA LEU A 332 -14.90 -60.78 25.63
C LEU A 332 -14.12 -61.74 26.54
N ASN A 333 -13.44 -61.23 27.56
CA ASN A 333 -12.75 -62.08 28.54
C ASN A 333 -13.75 -62.94 29.34
N LEU A 334 -14.84 -62.34 29.82
CA LEU A 334 -15.91 -63.06 30.51
C LEU A 334 -16.56 -64.13 29.62
N LEU A 335 -16.84 -63.79 28.35
CA LEU A 335 -17.39 -64.74 27.39
C LEU A 335 -16.42 -65.91 27.14
N SER A 336 -15.12 -65.62 27.02
CA SER A 336 -14.10 -66.66 26.85
C SER A 336 -14.04 -67.62 28.04
N GLU A 337 -14.15 -67.11 29.26
CA GLU A 337 -14.20 -67.92 30.48
C GLU A 337 -15.47 -68.78 30.54
N GLN A 338 -16.62 -68.21 30.17
CA GLN A 338 -17.88 -68.93 30.06
C GLN A 338 -17.82 -70.04 29.00
N MET A 339 -17.25 -69.77 27.81
CA MET A 339 -17.06 -70.77 26.77
C MET A 339 -16.16 -71.92 27.24
N GLN A 340 -15.09 -71.62 27.98
CA GLN A 340 -14.20 -72.66 28.53
C GLN A 340 -14.93 -73.54 29.54
N THR A 341 -15.73 -72.93 30.42
CA THR A 341 -16.55 -73.65 31.41
C THR A 341 -17.59 -74.53 30.70
N GLN A 342 -18.29 -73.97 29.71
CA GLN A 342 -19.28 -74.68 28.92
C GLN A 342 -18.68 -75.87 28.17
N ALA A 343 -17.47 -75.72 27.60
CA ALA A 343 -16.76 -76.81 26.96
C ALA A 343 -16.48 -77.96 27.94
N THR A 344 -16.03 -77.65 29.16
CA THR A 344 -15.84 -78.66 30.21
C THR A 344 -17.15 -79.36 30.57
N THR A 345 -18.24 -78.63 30.77
CA THR A 345 -19.56 -79.21 31.08
C THR A 345 -20.07 -80.10 29.94
N ILE A 346 -19.81 -79.76 28.68
CA ILE A 346 -20.16 -80.61 27.52
C ILE A 346 -19.38 -81.91 27.55
N VAL A 347 -18.08 -81.87 27.85
CA VAL A 347 -17.24 -83.08 27.96
C VAL A 347 -17.75 -83.97 29.09
N GLU A 348 -18.03 -83.41 30.26
CA GLU A 348 -18.59 -84.15 31.40
C GLU A 348 -19.96 -84.77 31.07
N SER A 349 -20.86 -83.99 30.46
CA SER A 349 -22.18 -84.48 30.06
C SER A 349 -22.08 -85.60 29.03
N SER A 350 -21.15 -85.50 28.09
CA SER A 350 -20.91 -86.54 27.07
C SER A 350 -20.42 -87.84 27.73
N ALA A 351 -19.50 -87.75 28.69
CA ALA A 351 -19.04 -88.91 29.46
C ALA A 351 -20.17 -89.56 30.27
N SER A 352 -21.03 -88.76 30.93
CA SER A 352 -22.21 -89.28 31.63
C SER A 352 -23.21 -89.94 30.68
N ILE A 353 -23.39 -89.40 29.46
CA ILE A 353 -24.24 -90.03 28.43
C ILE A 353 -23.65 -91.38 27.98
N GLU A 354 -22.33 -91.47 27.78
CA GLU A 354 -21.67 -92.74 27.45
C GLU A 354 -21.85 -93.78 28.56
N GLU A 355 -21.73 -93.38 29.82
CA GLU A 355 -21.98 -94.26 30.98
C GLU A 355 -23.45 -94.72 31.05
N ILE A 356 -24.40 -93.84 30.78
CA ILE A 356 -25.83 -94.18 30.70
C ILE A 356 -26.08 -95.18 29.57
N ILE A 357 -25.50 -94.98 28.38
CA ILE A 357 -25.63 -95.90 27.24
C ILE A 357 -25.07 -97.28 27.61
N ALA A 358 -23.91 -97.33 28.27
CA ALA A 358 -23.33 -98.59 28.75
C ALA A 358 -24.24 -99.29 29.77
N SER A 359 -24.82 -98.53 30.70
CA SER A 359 -25.76 -99.04 31.71
C SER A 359 -27.05 -99.58 31.08
N ILE A 360 -27.65 -98.86 30.12
CA ILE A 360 -28.83 -99.30 29.37
C ILE A 360 -28.53 -100.61 28.62
N ASN A 361 -27.39 -100.70 27.94
CA ASN A 361 -26.98 -101.93 27.26
C ASN A 361 -26.82 -103.11 28.23
N ASN A 362 -26.27 -102.87 29.42
CA ASN A 362 -26.16 -103.91 30.44
C ASN A 362 -27.53 -104.34 30.98
N ILE A 363 -28.42 -103.38 31.25
CA ILE A 363 -29.80 -103.64 31.69
C ILE A 363 -30.54 -104.47 30.63
N SER A 364 -30.42 -104.11 29.35
CA SER A 364 -31.04 -104.86 28.24
C SER A 364 -30.59 -106.33 28.21
N LYS A 365 -29.28 -106.59 28.36
CA LYS A 365 -28.75 -107.97 28.45
C LYS A 365 -29.31 -108.74 29.66
N VAL A 366 -29.40 -108.08 30.82
CA VAL A 366 -29.96 -108.68 32.04
C VAL A 366 -31.43 -109.00 31.85
N VAL A 367 -32.22 -108.09 31.27
CA VAL A 367 -33.64 -108.29 30.96
C VAL A 367 -33.83 -109.49 30.04
N GLN A 368 -33.05 -109.59 28.96
CA GLN A 368 -33.11 -110.72 28.03
C GLN A 368 -32.79 -112.05 28.73
N ALA A 369 -31.71 -112.12 29.51
CA ALA A 369 -31.34 -113.33 30.24
C ALA A 369 -32.39 -113.76 31.27
N ARG A 370 -33.04 -112.79 31.94
CA ARG A 370 -34.13 -113.05 32.90
C ARG A 370 -35.40 -113.53 32.20
N ARG A 371 -35.72 -112.99 31.02
CA ARG A 371 -36.81 -113.49 30.17
C ARG A 371 -36.59 -114.93 29.75
N ASP A 372 -35.40 -115.27 29.24
CA ASP A 372 -35.06 -116.64 28.82
C ASP A 372 -35.16 -117.61 30.01
N SER A 373 -34.70 -117.19 31.19
CA SER A 373 -34.83 -117.98 32.42
C SER A 373 -36.30 -118.23 32.81
N ALA A 374 -37.17 -117.24 32.64
CA ALA A 374 -38.61 -117.37 32.92
C ALA A 374 -39.29 -118.34 31.92
N LEU A 375 -38.92 -118.30 30.63
CA LEU A 375 -39.42 -119.24 29.63
C LEU A 375 -38.98 -120.68 29.93
N ASN A 376 -37.70 -120.88 30.28
CA ASN A 376 -37.21 -122.20 30.68
C ASN A 376 -37.95 -122.75 31.91
N LEU A 377 -38.29 -121.89 32.88
CA LEU A 377 -39.06 -122.29 34.05
C LEU A 377 -40.49 -122.72 33.69
N ILE A 378 -41.13 -122.05 32.72
CA ILE A 378 -42.46 -122.46 32.21
C ILE A 378 -42.39 -123.86 31.60
N ASP A 379 -41.36 -124.13 30.79
CA ASP A 379 -41.19 -125.44 30.17
C ASP A 379 -40.92 -126.55 31.20
N GLU A 380 -40.12 -126.25 32.24
CA GLU A 380 -39.88 -127.19 33.33
C GLU A 380 -41.16 -127.51 34.12
N ILE A 381 -41.97 -126.50 34.47
CA ILE A 381 -43.25 -126.71 35.16
C ILE A 381 -44.21 -127.53 34.29
N ARG A 382 -44.31 -127.24 32.98
CA ARG A 382 -45.14 -128.01 32.05
C ARG A 382 -44.70 -129.47 31.95
N SER A 383 -43.39 -129.73 31.90
CA SER A 383 -42.88 -131.11 31.91
C SER A 383 -43.30 -131.85 33.18
N ARG A 384 -43.22 -131.18 34.35
CA ARG A 384 -43.64 -131.77 35.62
C ARG A 384 -45.15 -131.98 35.73
N ASP A 385 -45.97 -131.13 35.09
CA ASP A 385 -47.41 -131.34 35.01
C ASP A 385 -47.76 -132.62 34.23
N VAL A 386 -47.01 -132.93 33.16
CA VAL A 386 -47.17 -134.20 32.42
C VAL A 386 -46.88 -135.40 33.32
N ASP A 387 -45.77 -135.36 34.06
CA ASP A 387 -45.41 -136.42 35.02
C ASP A 387 -46.47 -136.57 36.14
N MET A 388 -47.05 -135.45 36.59
CA MET A 388 -48.10 -135.44 37.62
C MET A 388 -49.41 -136.03 37.10
N ILE A 389 -49.80 -135.72 35.85
CA ILE A 389 -50.96 -136.33 35.19
C ILE A 389 -50.76 -137.84 35.04
N GLU A 390 -49.56 -138.28 34.62
CA GLU A 390 -49.26 -139.72 34.54
C GLU A 390 -49.33 -140.40 35.92
N THR A 391 -48.89 -139.70 36.97
CA THR A 391 -48.99 -140.17 38.36
C THR A 391 -50.45 -140.31 38.79
N ASP A 392 -51.32 -139.35 38.47
CA ASP A 392 -52.75 -139.43 38.79
C ASP A 392 -53.44 -140.60 38.06
N VAL A 393 -53.09 -140.86 36.80
CA VAL A 393 -53.57 -142.05 36.06
C VAL A 393 -53.18 -143.34 36.79
N LYS A 394 -51.93 -143.46 37.26
CA LYS A 394 -51.48 -144.63 38.04
C LYS A 394 -52.23 -144.75 39.38
N ILE A 395 -52.50 -143.63 40.05
CA ILE A 395 -53.29 -143.61 41.29
C ILE A 395 -54.72 -144.11 41.04
N GLN A 396 -55.36 -143.70 39.93
CA GLN A 396 -56.68 -144.20 39.53
C GLN A 396 -56.68 -145.70 39.23
N ASP A 397 -55.64 -146.21 38.57
CA ASP A 397 -55.48 -147.66 38.35
C ASP A 397 -55.35 -148.44 39.68
N ILE A 398 -54.60 -147.89 40.65
CA ILE A 398 -54.52 -148.49 42.00
C ILE A 398 -55.90 -148.46 42.67
N HIS A 399 -56.64 -147.35 42.59
CA HIS A 399 -58.00 -147.25 43.14
C HIS A 399 -58.90 -148.38 42.61
N LYS A 400 -58.93 -148.56 41.28
CA LYS A 400 -59.72 -149.59 40.61
C LYS A 400 -59.29 -151.01 41.01
N ASN A 401 -58.00 -151.23 41.25
CA ASN A 401 -57.51 -152.50 41.76
C ASN A 401 -57.91 -152.74 43.22
N MET A 402 -57.93 -151.70 44.06
CA MET A 402 -58.41 -151.80 45.44
C MET A 402 -59.91 -152.11 45.52
N GLU A 403 -60.74 -151.56 44.64
CA GLU A 403 -62.16 -151.93 44.53
C GLU A 403 -62.34 -153.43 44.23
N LYS A 404 -61.56 -153.97 43.29
CA LYS A 404 -61.57 -155.41 42.99
C LYS A 404 -61.12 -156.26 44.18
N ILE A 405 -60.09 -155.81 44.91
CA ILE A 405 -59.65 -156.52 46.12
C ILE A 405 -60.76 -156.48 47.18
N GLN A 406 -61.45 -155.35 47.34
CA GLN A 406 -62.59 -155.21 48.26
C GLN A 406 -63.72 -156.19 47.89
N GLU A 407 -64.01 -156.36 46.59
CA GLU A 407 -64.95 -157.36 46.09
C GLU A 407 -64.50 -158.79 46.43
N VAL A 408 -63.23 -159.11 46.20
CA VAL A 408 -62.66 -160.42 46.56
C VAL A 408 -62.74 -160.68 48.07
N ILE A 409 -62.46 -159.68 48.91
CA ILE A 409 -62.61 -159.79 50.37
C ILE A 409 -64.07 -160.05 50.77
N SER A 410 -65.02 -159.40 50.10
CA SER A 410 -66.46 -159.65 50.31
C SER A 410 -66.81 -161.11 49.99
N ILE A 411 -66.29 -161.65 48.88
CA ILE A 411 -66.46 -163.06 48.50
C ILE A 411 -65.81 -163.99 49.53
N ILE A 412 -64.57 -163.71 49.98
CA ILE A 412 -63.89 -164.54 51.00
C ILE A 412 -64.68 -164.52 52.31
N ASN A 413 -65.19 -163.37 52.76
CA ASN A 413 -66.07 -163.28 53.92
C ASN A 413 -67.35 -164.12 53.72
N GLY A 414 -67.93 -164.10 52.52
CA GLY A 414 -69.07 -164.93 52.16
C GLY A 414 -68.77 -166.43 52.23
N ILE A 415 -67.64 -166.86 51.66
CA ILE A 415 -67.16 -168.25 51.68
C ILE A 415 -66.84 -168.68 53.12
N ALA A 416 -66.10 -167.87 53.88
CA ALA A 416 -65.79 -168.14 55.27
C ALA A 416 -67.07 -168.26 56.11
N GLY A 417 -68.06 -167.41 55.87
CA GLY A 417 -69.39 -167.51 56.49
C GLY A 417 -70.09 -168.83 56.17
N GLN A 418 -70.06 -169.26 54.90
CA GLN A 418 -70.61 -170.54 54.47
C GLN A 418 -69.85 -171.74 55.07
N ILE A 419 -68.51 -171.71 55.09
CA ILE A 419 -67.68 -172.76 55.69
C ILE A 419 -67.96 -172.86 57.19
N ASN A 420 -68.07 -171.73 57.90
CA ASN A 420 -68.39 -171.70 59.32
C ASN A 420 -69.74 -172.39 59.61
N LEU A 421 -70.76 -172.13 58.77
CA LEU A 421 -72.06 -172.80 58.85
C LEU A 421 -71.98 -174.29 58.49
N LEU A 422 -71.22 -174.66 57.45
CA LEU A 422 -71.01 -176.06 57.08
C LEU A 422 -70.31 -176.83 58.21
N SER A 423 -69.30 -176.23 58.82
CA SER A 423 -68.57 -176.83 59.94
C SER A 423 -69.42 -176.94 61.19
N LEU A 424 -70.31 -175.98 61.45
CA LEU A 424 -71.26 -176.06 62.56
C LEU A 424 -72.23 -177.22 62.35
N ASN A 425 -72.77 -177.36 61.14
CA ASN A 425 -73.64 -178.50 60.79
C ASN A 425 -72.87 -179.83 60.88
N ALA A 426 -71.62 -179.87 60.43
CA ALA A 426 -70.77 -181.07 60.54
C ALA A 426 -70.43 -181.41 62.00
N ALA A 427 -70.21 -180.41 62.88
CA ALA A 427 -69.96 -180.62 64.30
C ALA A 427 -71.22 -181.15 65.02
N ILE A 428 -72.40 -180.66 64.64
CA ILE A 428 -73.69 -181.17 65.13
C ILE A 428 -73.88 -182.64 64.72
N GLU A 429 -73.63 -182.98 63.46
CA GLU A 429 -73.82 -184.34 62.96
C GLU A 429 -72.79 -185.32 63.55
N ALA A 430 -71.55 -184.86 63.75
CA ALA A 430 -70.52 -185.62 64.43
C ALA A 430 -70.84 -185.90 65.91
N ALA A 431 -71.51 -184.97 66.60
CA ALA A 431 -72.04 -185.20 67.95
C ALA A 431 -73.17 -186.24 67.95
N HIS A 432 -73.97 -186.30 66.88
CA HIS A 432 -75.06 -187.26 66.72
C HIS A 432 -74.56 -188.70 66.47
N ALA A 433 -73.46 -188.86 65.73
CA ALA A 433 -72.82 -190.15 65.47
C ALA A 433 -72.09 -190.76 66.69
N GLY A 434 -72.10 -190.06 67.84
CA GLY A 434 -71.58 -190.56 69.12
C GLY A 434 -70.13 -191.02 69.02
N ASP A 435 -69.83 -192.21 69.57
CA ASP A 435 -68.47 -192.75 69.60
C ASP A 435 -67.85 -193.00 68.20
N SER A 436 -68.69 -193.16 67.16
CA SER A 436 -68.20 -193.29 65.77
C SER A 436 -67.87 -191.93 65.12
N GLY A 437 -68.36 -190.82 65.70
CA GLY A 437 -68.25 -189.46 65.15
C GLY A 437 -67.13 -188.59 65.73
N LYS A 438 -66.42 -189.05 66.77
CA LYS A 438 -65.37 -188.26 67.46
C LYS A 438 -64.28 -187.72 66.53
N GLY A 439 -63.84 -188.49 65.55
CA GLY A 439 -62.87 -188.02 64.54
C GLY A 439 -63.44 -186.91 63.65
N PHE A 440 -64.73 -187.00 63.28
CA PHE A 440 -65.43 -186.00 62.48
C PHE A 440 -65.68 -184.69 63.25
N ALA A 441 -65.97 -184.76 64.55
CA ALA A 441 -66.22 -183.59 65.39
C ALA A 441 -64.98 -182.71 65.54
N ILE A 442 -63.81 -183.34 65.69
CA ILE A 442 -62.52 -182.62 65.77
C ILE A 442 -62.24 -181.89 64.45
N VAL A 443 -62.44 -182.57 63.31
CA VAL A 443 -62.25 -181.95 61.98
C VAL A 443 -63.24 -180.80 61.76
N ALA A 444 -64.50 -180.96 62.17
CA ALA A 444 -65.51 -179.91 62.04
C ALA A 444 -65.20 -178.67 62.91
N ASP A 445 -64.80 -178.84 64.18
CA ASP A 445 -64.43 -177.70 65.02
C ASP A 445 -63.13 -177.02 64.54
N GLU A 446 -62.21 -177.77 63.93
CA GLU A 446 -61.00 -177.21 63.31
C GLU A 446 -61.32 -176.42 62.04
N ILE A 447 -62.24 -176.91 61.19
CA ILE A 447 -62.76 -176.16 60.03
C ILE A 447 -63.50 -174.90 60.48
N ARG A 448 -64.27 -174.96 61.59
CA ARG A 448 -64.97 -173.82 62.16
C ARG A 448 -64.02 -172.72 62.61
N LYS A 449 -62.98 -173.09 63.38
CA LYS A 449 -61.92 -172.16 63.78
C LYS A 449 -61.19 -171.58 62.59
N LEU A 450 -60.92 -172.37 61.56
CA LEU A 450 -60.30 -171.89 60.32
C LEU A 450 -61.19 -170.88 59.59
N ALA A 451 -62.51 -171.09 59.57
CA ALA A 451 -63.49 -170.19 58.98
C ALA A 451 -63.65 -168.88 59.78
N GLU A 452 -63.74 -168.95 61.11
CA GLU A 452 -63.74 -167.76 61.99
C GLU A 452 -62.44 -166.96 61.84
N SER A 453 -61.29 -167.64 61.80
CA SER A 453 -59.99 -167.00 61.55
C SER A 453 -59.92 -166.36 60.16
N THR A 454 -60.44 -167.03 59.13
CA THR A 454 -60.51 -166.48 57.76
C THR A 454 -61.38 -165.23 57.68
N ASN A 455 -62.53 -165.22 58.38
CA ASN A 455 -63.44 -164.07 58.45
C ASN A 455 -62.79 -162.90 59.24
N SER A 456 -62.13 -163.18 60.35
CA SER A 456 -61.38 -162.17 61.11
C SER A 456 -60.24 -161.55 60.28
N ASN A 457 -59.43 -162.38 59.62
CA ASN A 457 -58.35 -161.91 58.76
C ASN A 457 -58.88 -161.13 57.56
N SER A 458 -59.97 -161.57 56.94
CA SER A 458 -60.61 -160.88 55.81
C SER A 458 -61.19 -159.53 56.23
N LYS A 459 -61.76 -159.40 57.44
CA LYS A 459 -62.15 -158.09 58.01
C LYS A 459 -60.95 -157.18 58.23
N GLN A 460 -59.83 -157.70 58.72
CA GLN A 460 -58.59 -156.92 58.87
C GLN A 460 -58.04 -156.45 57.52
N ILE A 461 -57.98 -157.34 56.52
CA ILE A 461 -57.58 -156.96 55.16
C ILE A 461 -58.57 -155.94 54.59
N GLY A 462 -59.88 -156.09 54.81
CA GLY A 462 -60.88 -155.09 54.37
C GLY A 462 -60.70 -153.72 55.02
N SER A 463 -60.28 -153.68 56.29
CA SER A 463 -59.88 -152.43 56.95
C SER A 463 -58.64 -151.81 56.30
N TYR A 464 -57.62 -152.61 55.97
CA TYR A 464 -56.43 -152.12 55.26
C TYR A 464 -56.74 -151.62 53.85
N VAL A 465 -57.59 -152.32 53.10
CA VAL A 465 -58.03 -151.87 51.77
C VAL A 465 -58.79 -150.54 51.88
N SER A 466 -59.71 -150.41 52.84
CA SER A 466 -60.42 -149.16 53.09
C SER A 466 -59.48 -148.00 53.46
N GLN A 467 -58.47 -148.26 54.30
CA GLN A 467 -57.43 -147.26 54.61
C GLN A 467 -56.63 -146.86 53.36
N ILE A 468 -56.22 -147.83 52.52
CA ILE A 468 -55.50 -147.56 51.28
C ILE A 468 -56.38 -146.76 50.29
N THR A 469 -57.66 -147.08 50.17
CA THR A 469 -58.60 -146.32 49.31
C THR A 469 -58.75 -144.87 49.78
N ASN A 470 -58.84 -144.63 51.09
CA ASN A 470 -58.84 -143.27 51.64
C ASN A 470 -57.52 -142.54 51.34
N MET A 471 -56.36 -143.19 51.52
CA MET A 471 -55.07 -142.59 51.18
C MET A 471 -54.94 -142.25 49.69
N ILE A 472 -55.47 -143.09 48.81
CA ILE A 472 -55.52 -142.84 47.35
C ILE A 472 -56.35 -141.60 47.06
N GLN A 473 -57.51 -141.46 47.70
CA GLN A 473 -58.38 -140.30 47.51
C GLN A 473 -57.74 -139.01 48.01
N GLU A 474 -57.14 -139.02 49.21
CA GLU A 474 -56.36 -137.89 49.72
C GLU A 474 -55.19 -137.53 48.78
N THR A 475 -54.49 -138.53 48.25
CA THR A 475 -53.35 -138.32 47.32
C THR A 475 -53.81 -137.70 46.00
N SER A 476 -54.94 -138.14 45.44
CA SER A 476 -55.51 -137.54 44.22
C SER A 476 -56.01 -136.11 44.45
N GLU A 477 -56.58 -135.80 45.62
CA GLU A 477 -56.93 -134.42 45.98
C GLU A 477 -55.70 -133.51 46.08
N VAL A 478 -54.60 -133.99 46.69
CA VAL A 478 -53.34 -133.24 46.75
C VAL A 478 -52.75 -133.04 45.36
N SER A 479 -52.75 -134.08 44.52
CA SER A 479 -52.29 -134.01 43.13
C SER A 479 -53.04 -132.96 42.31
N ASN A 480 -54.38 -132.94 42.41
CA ASN A 480 -55.22 -131.93 41.75
C ASN A 480 -54.97 -130.50 42.26
N LYS A 481 -54.75 -130.34 43.57
CA LYS A 481 -54.34 -129.03 44.13
C LYS A 481 -52.98 -128.58 43.61
N SER A 482 -52.02 -129.49 43.47
CA SER A 482 -50.70 -129.21 42.89
C SER A 482 -50.78 -128.79 41.42
N LEU A 483 -51.61 -129.45 40.60
CA LEU A 483 -51.85 -129.04 39.21
C LEU A 483 -52.47 -127.64 39.11
N ALA A 484 -53.45 -127.32 39.96
CA ALA A 484 -54.05 -125.97 40.00
C ALA A 484 -53.06 -124.88 40.44
N ALA A 485 -52.17 -125.20 41.40
CA ALA A 485 -51.11 -124.30 41.85
C ALA A 485 -50.05 -124.08 40.75
N ASN A 486 -49.64 -125.14 40.04
CA ASN A 486 -48.71 -125.04 38.91
C ASN A 486 -49.27 -124.17 37.79
N LYS A 487 -50.56 -124.34 37.44
CA LYS A 487 -51.24 -123.47 36.46
C LYS A 487 -51.17 -121.99 36.84
N THR A 488 -51.47 -121.67 38.10
CA THR A 488 -51.40 -120.29 38.61
C THR A 488 -49.97 -119.75 38.55
N THR A 489 -48.98 -120.58 38.88
CA THR A 489 -47.54 -120.22 38.80
C THR A 489 -47.13 -119.94 37.35
N VAL A 490 -47.56 -120.77 36.39
CA VAL A 490 -47.29 -120.55 34.96
C VAL A 490 -47.90 -119.23 34.48
N ASP A 491 -49.16 -118.94 34.84
CA ASP A 491 -49.81 -117.68 34.46
C ASP A 491 -49.05 -116.45 35.01
N GLU A 492 -48.56 -116.52 36.25
CA GLU A 492 -47.73 -115.46 36.85
C GLU A 492 -46.37 -115.32 36.14
N VAL A 493 -45.69 -116.43 35.84
CA VAL A 493 -44.39 -116.41 35.15
C VAL A 493 -44.53 -115.93 33.70
N VAL A 494 -45.63 -116.25 33.02
CA VAL A 494 -45.94 -115.71 31.67
C VAL A 494 -46.13 -114.21 31.73
N ARG A 495 -46.91 -113.71 32.69
CA ARG A 495 -47.10 -112.27 32.88
C ARG A 495 -45.77 -111.58 33.21
N PHE A 496 -44.92 -112.21 34.01
CA PHE A 496 -43.60 -111.71 34.34
C PHE A 496 -42.67 -111.67 33.11
N ALA A 497 -42.70 -112.68 32.24
CA ALA A 497 -41.93 -112.72 31.00
C ALA A 497 -42.41 -111.64 29.99
N GLN A 498 -43.71 -111.36 29.93
CA GLN A 498 -44.28 -110.29 29.09
C GLN A 498 -43.82 -108.90 29.54
N LEU A 499 -43.72 -108.64 30.85
CA LEU A 499 -43.19 -107.37 31.37
C LEU A 499 -41.74 -107.13 30.92
N PHE A 500 -40.92 -108.17 30.80
CA PHE A 500 -39.56 -108.03 30.25
C PHE A 500 -39.54 -107.74 28.75
N GLU A 501 -40.55 -108.19 28.00
CA GLU A 501 -40.69 -107.87 26.57
C GLU A 501 -41.05 -106.39 26.37
N GLU A 502 -41.90 -105.81 27.21
CA GLU A 502 -42.20 -104.38 27.21
C GLU A 502 -41.00 -103.50 27.61
N ILE A 503 -40.07 -104.01 28.42
CA ILE A 503 -38.85 -103.26 28.81
C ILE A 503 -37.75 -103.37 27.72
N SER A 504 -37.78 -104.42 26.90
CA SER A 504 -36.76 -104.70 25.90
C SER A 504 -37.11 -104.20 24.49
N GLY A 505 -38.39 -103.96 24.20
CA GLY A 505 -38.86 -103.34 22.95
C GLY A 505 -39.13 -101.86 23.13
#